data_AF-A0A2X1PI23-F1
#
_entry.id   AF-A0A2X1PI23-F1
#
_cell.length_a   1.000
_cell.length_b   1.000
_cell.length_c   1.000
_cell.angle_alpha   90.00
_cell.angle_beta   90.00
_cell.angle_gamma   90.00
#
_symmetry.space_group_name_H-M   'P 1'
#
loop_
_entity.id
_entity.type
_entity.pdbx_description
1 polymer ?
#
loop_
_entity_poly.entity_id
_entity_poly.type
_entity_poly.pdbx_seq_one_letter_code
_entity_poly.pdbx_strand_id
1 'polypeptide(L)' 'MIDYSSPNVAKEMHVGHLRSTIIGDAVARTLEFLGHNVIRANHVGDWGTQFGMLIAYLEKNAT' A
#
# COMPACT_ATOMS: atom_id res chain seq x y z
N MET A 1 3.83 15.88 1.51
CA MET A 1 3.89 14.43 1.29
C MET A 1 2.52 13.86 1.61
N ILE A 2 2.00 12.96 0.77
CA ILE A 2 0.73 12.25 0.99
C ILE A 2 1.01 10.76 0.88
N ASP A 3 0.63 10.01 1.92
CA ASP A 3 0.67 8.56 1.95
C ASP A 3 -0.73 7.99 1.76
N TYR A 4 -0.90 7.10 0.79
CA TYR A 4 -2.19 6.54 0.40
C TYR A 4 -2.04 5.22 -0.36
N SER A 5 -3.15 4.50 -0.57
CA SER A 5 -3.18 3.10 -1.03
C SER A 5 -2.72 2.11 0.04
N SER A 6 -1.43 2.08 0.35
CA SER A 6 -0.76 1.32 1.42
C SER A 6 -1.36 -0.07 1.72
N PRO A 7 -1.47 -0.97 0.72
CA PRO A 7 -1.97 -2.32 0.94
C PRO A 7 -0.94 -3.19 1.67
N ASN A 8 -1.41 -4.25 2.33
CA ASN A 8 -0.52 -5.29 2.89
C ASN A 8 -0.19 -6.31 1.80
N VAL A 9 1.09 -6.52 1.48
CA VAL A 9 1.53 -7.36 0.34
C VAL A 9 1.05 -8.81 0.46
N ALA A 10 1.00 -9.35 1.68
CA ALA A 10 0.59 -10.73 1.94
C ALA A 10 -0.94 -10.91 2.04
N LYS A 11 -1.73 -9.87 1.74
CA LYS A 11 -3.20 -9.90 1.79
C LYS A 11 -3.78 -9.38 0.48
N GLU A 12 -4.89 -9.96 0.06
CA GLU A 12 -5.57 -9.53 -1.17
C GLU A 12 -6.03 -8.07 -1.08
N MET A 13 -5.82 -7.31 -2.15
CA MET A 13 -6.34 -5.94 -2.26
C MET A 13 -7.86 -5.98 -2.40
N HIS A 14 -8.58 -5.63 -1.32
CA HIS A 14 -10.03 -5.45 -1.33
C HIS A 14 -10.46 -3.97 -1.45
N VAL A 15 -11.76 -3.74 -1.67
CA VAL A 15 -12.41 -2.40 -1.84
C VAL A 15 -12.06 -1.38 -0.75
N GLY A 16 -11.63 -1.85 0.43
CA GLY A 16 -11.18 -1.00 1.52
C GLY A 16 -9.92 -0.19 1.18
N HIS A 17 -9.00 -0.76 0.39
CA HIS A 17 -7.81 -0.06 -0.10
C HIS A 17 -8.16 0.88 -1.25
N LEU A 18 -9.14 0.53 -2.08
CA LEU A 18 -9.59 1.37 -3.20
C LEU A 18 -10.03 2.77 -2.74
N ARG A 19 -10.63 2.86 -1.55
CA ARG A 19 -11.04 4.12 -0.93
C ARG A 19 -9.84 5.03 -0.60
N SER A 20 -8.80 4.51 0.05
CA SER A 20 -7.62 5.31 0.36
C SER A 20 -6.88 5.70 -0.92
N THR A 21 -6.84 4.80 -1.92
CA THR A 21 -6.24 5.07 -3.23
C THR A 21 -6.91 6.26 -3.93
N ILE A 22 -8.25 6.28 -4.04
CA ILE A 22 -8.98 7.34 -4.75
C ILE A 22 -8.92 8.67 -3.99
N ILE A 23 -9.14 8.66 -2.67
CA ILE A 23 -9.12 9.89 -1.87
C ILE A 23 -7.72 10.51 -1.85
N GLY A 24 -6.69 9.68 -1.66
CA GLY A 24 -5.30 10.17 -1.65
C GLY A 24 -4.88 10.80 -2.97
N ASP A 25 -5.27 10.21 -4.11
CA ASP A 25 -4.96 10.78 -5.43
C ASP A 25 -5.70 12.10 -5.68
N ALA A 26 -6.98 12.20 -5.28
CA ALA A 26 -7.75 13.44 -5.40
C ALA A 26 -7.12 14.58 -4.58
N VAL A 27 -6.66 14.31 -3.35
CA VAL A 27 -5.99 15.30 -2.50
C VAL A 27 -4.62 15.67 -3.09
N ALA A 28 -3.84 14.70 -3.58
CA ALA A 28 -2.53 14.97 -4.21
C ALA A 28 -2.66 15.89 -5.42
N ARG A 29 -3.61 15.59 -6.32
CA ARG A 29 -3.91 16.43 -7.50
C ARG A 29 -4.36 17.84 -7.12
N THR A 30 -5.16 17.97 -6.06
CA THR A 30 -5.63 19.27 -5.57
C THR A 30 -4.46 20.12 -5.06
N LEU A 31 -3.56 19.53 -4.27
CA LEU A 31 -2.40 20.25 -3.75
C LEU A 31 -1.40 20.62 -4.86
N GLU A 32 -1.19 19.75 -5.86
CA GLU A 32 -0.37 20.07 -7.03
C GLU A 32 -0.95 21.21 -7.84
N PHE A 33 -2.27 21.22 -8.05
CA PHE A 33 -2.97 22.31 -8.73
C PHE A 33 -2.80 23.65 -7.99
N LEU A 34 -2.75 23.63 -6.65
CA LEU A 34 -2.48 24.81 -5.82
C LEU A 34 -1.00 25.23 -5.81
N GLY A 35 -0.12 24.54 -6.55
CA GLY A 35 1.30 24.87 -6.69
C GLY A 35 2.20 24.25 -5.61
N HIS A 36 1.68 23.33 -4.79
CA HIS A 36 2.51 22.62 -3.83
C HIS A 36 3.35 21.52 -4.51
N ASN A 37 4.58 21.34 -4.04
CA ASN A 37 5.39 20.18 -4.40
C ASN A 37 4.94 18.96 -3.59
N VAL A 38 4.21 18.04 -4.22
CA VAL A 38 3.62 16.88 -3.56
C VAL A 38 4.44 15.62 -3.82
N ILE A 39 4.94 15.00 -2.75
CA ILE A 39 5.51 13.64 -2.79
C ILE A 39 4.39 12.65 -2.50
N ARG A 40 4.07 11.80 -3.47
CA ARG A 40 3.14 10.66 -3.33
C ARG A 40 3.91 9.46 -2.80
N ALA A 41 3.51 8.94 -1.65
CA ALA A 41 4.10 7.77 -1.02
C ALA A 41 3.06 6.64 -0.93
N ASN A 42 3.56 5.40 -1.05
CA ASN A 42 2.79 4.21 -0.84
C ASN A 42 3.52 3.39 0.23
N HIS A 43 3.14 3.58 1.49
CA HIS A 43 3.73 2.86 2.62
C HIS A 43 3.12 1.46 2.73
N VAL A 44 3.51 0.60 1.79
CA VAL A 44 3.04 -0.78 1.67
C VAL A 44 3.41 -1.58 2.93
N GLY A 45 2.48 -2.40 3.42
CA GLY A 45 2.75 -3.33 4.51
C GLY A 45 3.54 -4.55 4.04
N ASP A 46 4.84 -4.36 3.82
CA ASP A 46 5.79 -5.36 3.34
C ASP A 46 6.67 -5.96 4.46
N TRP A 47 6.45 -5.54 5.71
CA TRP A 47 7.18 -6.03 6.87
C TRP A 47 6.25 -6.46 8.00
N GLY A 48 6.29 -7.74 8.37
CA GLY A 48 5.56 -8.30 9.52
C GLY A 48 5.42 -9.83 9.50
N THR A 49 4.79 -10.39 10.54
CA THR A 49 4.72 -11.85 10.78
C THR A 49 4.06 -12.63 9.64
N GLN A 50 3.18 -11.97 8.86
CA GLN A 50 2.58 -12.54 7.65
C GLN A 50 3.62 -13.05 6.63
N PHE A 51 4.78 -12.41 6.51
CA PHE A 51 5.85 -12.88 5.61
C PHE A 51 6.56 -14.12 6.14
N GLY A 52 6.80 -14.19 7.47
CA GLY A 52 7.37 -15.38 8.09
C GLY A 52 6.50 -16.62 7.90
N MET A 53 5.18 -16.46 8.02
CA MET A 53 4.22 -17.54 7.75
C MET A 53 4.23 -17.97 6.28
N LEU A 54 4.31 -17.02 5.35
CA LEU A 54 4.34 -17.30 3.91
C LEU A 54 5.63 -18.02 3.52
N ILE A 55 6.79 -17.58 4.01
CA ILE A 55 8.09 -18.21 3.75
C ILE A 55 8.11 -19.64 4.29
N ALA A 56 7.67 -19.85 5.54
CA ALA A 56 7.62 -21.19 6.13
C ALA A 56 6.68 -22.13 5.36
N TYR A 57 5.56 -21.62 4.85
CA TYR A 57 4.69 -22.39 3.95
C TYR A 57 5.40 -22.75 2.64
N LEU A 58 6.07 -21.79 1.98
CA LEU A 58 6.79 -22.04 0.73
C LEU A 58 7.91 -23.07 0.91
N GLU A 59 8.70 -22.98 1.98
CA GLU A 59 9.74 -23.96 2.30
C GLU A 59 9.17 -25.37 2.51
N LYS A 60 8.03 -25.50 3.20
CA LYS A 60 7.39 -26.79 3.46
C LYS A 60 6.80 -27.46 2.22
N ASN A 61 6.39 -26.69 1.21
CA ASN A 61 5.80 -27.21 -0.04
C ASN A 61 6.80 -27.32 -1.19
N ALA A 62 8.06 -26.91 -0.98
CA ALA A 62 9.14 -27.05 -1.96
C ALA A 62 9.85 -28.42 -1.90
N THR A 63 9.51 -29.25 -0.90
CA THR A 63 9.88 -30.67 -0.75
C THR A 63 8.68 -31.58 -0.98
#